data_AF-A0A4Q5NPK2-F1
#
_entry.id   AF-A0A4Q5NPK2-F1
#
_cell.length_a   1.000
_cell.length_b   1.000
_cell.length_c   1.000
_cell.angle_alpha   90.00
_cell.angle_beta   90.00
_cell.angle_gamma   90.00
#
_symmetry.space_group_name_H-M   'P 1'
#
loop_
_entity.id
_entity.type
_entity.pdbx_description
1 polymer ?
#
loop_
_entity_poly.entity_id
_entity_poly.type
_entity_poly.pdbx_seq_one_letter_code
_entity_poly.pdbx_strand_id
1 'polypeptide(L)'
;MAKLTLGFDQRWEYMLKIGPETPPFTFLRSIDVQGTTAYEALLSAFISHHSYVGRLFNQTGELEIPWTVFLWLDRKDGQETIGGRGSDDIGGRGDEKELKQMLDLPLEDGWDLYIAWVINMG
;
A
#
# COMPACT_ATOMS: atom_id res chain seq x y z
N MET A 1 -11.28 1.86 15.74
CA MET A 1 -10.64 1.19 14.60
C MET A 1 -11.28 1.78 13.36
N ALA A 2 -10.52 2.51 12.55
CA ALA A 2 -11.02 3.16 11.35
C ALA A 2 -11.26 2.13 10.25
N LYS A 3 -12.27 2.37 9.41
CA LYS A 3 -12.50 1.60 8.19
C LYS A 3 -11.83 2.29 7.02
N LEU A 4 -10.95 1.55 6.34
CA LEU A 4 -10.27 2.02 5.15
C LEU A 4 -10.63 1.15 3.96
N THR A 5 -10.63 1.75 2.79
CA THR A 5 -10.60 1.01 1.54
C THR A 5 -9.15 0.93 1.09
N LEU A 6 -8.63 -0.29 0.94
CA LEU A 6 -7.29 -0.56 0.41
C LEU A 6 -7.40 -0.78 -1.10
N GLY A 7 -6.89 0.16 -1.89
CA GLY A 7 -6.87 0.12 -3.35
C GLY A 7 -5.55 -0.37 -3.93
N PHE A 8 -5.62 -1.05 -5.08
CA PHE A 8 -4.45 -1.56 -5.79
C PHE A 8 -4.40 -1.01 -7.22
N ASP A 9 -3.22 -0.56 -7.65
CA ASP A 9 -3.01 -0.32 -9.07
C ASP A 9 -2.98 -1.65 -9.85
N GLN A 10 -3.32 -1.60 -11.14
CA GLN A 10 -3.36 -2.82 -11.97
C GLN A 10 -1.98 -3.49 -12.10
N ARG A 11 -0.87 -2.73 -12.00
CA ARG A 11 0.48 -3.27 -12.11
C ARG A 11 0.83 -4.16 -10.92
N TRP A 12 0.40 -3.76 -9.72
CA TRP A 12 0.50 -4.54 -8.51
C TRP A 12 -0.28 -5.85 -8.64
N GLU A 13 -1.54 -5.80 -9.10
CA GLU A 13 -2.33 -7.01 -9.35
C GLU A 13 -1.68 -7.95 -10.37
N TYR A 14 -1.10 -7.40 -11.43
CA TYR A 14 -0.37 -8.16 -12.45
C TYR A 14 0.88 -8.83 -11.87
N MET A 15 1.69 -8.10 -11.09
CA MET A 15 2.88 -8.62 -10.43
C MET A 15 2.58 -9.75 -9.46
N LEU A 16 1.40 -9.71 -8.84
CA LEU A 16 0.89 -10.76 -7.96
C LEU A 16 0.18 -11.90 -8.71
N LYS A 17 -0.09 -11.73 -10.01
CA LYS A 17 -0.86 -12.67 -10.85
C LYS A 17 -2.30 -12.88 -10.36
N ILE A 18 -2.96 -11.80 -9.93
CA ILE A 18 -4.32 -11.84 -9.32
C ILE A 18 -5.38 -11.19 -10.24
N GLY A 19 -4.98 -10.56 -11.35
CA GLY A 19 -5.87 -9.87 -12.30
C GLY A 19 -5.74 -10.35 -13.76
N PRO A 20 -6.66 -9.93 -14.65
CA PRO A 20 -6.63 -10.30 -16.07
C PRO A 20 -5.36 -9.76 -16.77
N GLU A 21 -4.79 -10.58 -17.68
CA GLU A 21 -3.45 -10.42 -18.28
C GLU A 21 -3.24 -9.18 -19.20
N THR A 22 -4.18 -8.24 -19.30
CA THR A 22 -4.10 -7.12 -20.25
C THR A 22 -4.27 -5.73 -19.59
N PRO A 23 -3.28 -4.82 -19.67
CA PRO A 23 -3.39 -3.45 -19.13
C PRO A 23 -4.22 -2.53 -20.03
N PRO A 24 -5.02 -1.62 -19.43
CA PRO A 24 -4.50 -0.26 -19.26
C PRO A 24 -4.73 0.35 -17.85
N PHE A 25 -3.76 1.17 -17.43
CA PHE A 25 -3.67 1.98 -16.19
C PHE A 25 -5.01 2.37 -15.54
N THR A 26 -5.52 1.53 -14.65
CA THR A 26 -6.66 1.88 -13.78
C THR A 26 -6.48 1.22 -12.42
N PHE A 27 -6.95 1.84 -11.34
CA PHE A 27 -7.12 1.15 -10.05
C PHE A 27 -8.31 0.21 -10.20
N LEU A 28 -8.07 -1.10 -10.16
CA LEU A 28 -9.09 -2.08 -10.56
C LEU A 28 -9.81 -2.72 -9.40
N ARG A 29 -9.18 -2.76 -8.22
CA ARG A 29 -9.72 -3.48 -7.08
C ARG A 29 -9.46 -2.74 -5.79
N SER A 30 -10.40 -2.92 -4.88
CA SER A 30 -10.24 -2.57 -3.49
C SER A 30 -10.73 -3.66 -2.56
N ILE A 31 -10.24 -3.64 -1.34
CA ILE A 31 -10.71 -4.46 -0.22
C ILE A 31 -10.94 -3.56 0.99
N ASP A 32 -11.95 -3.86 1.79
CA ASP A 32 -12.20 -3.14 3.04
C ASP A 32 -11.32 -3.73 4.15
N VAL A 33 -10.60 -2.85 4.84
CA VAL A 33 -9.68 -3.20 5.93
C VAL A 33 -9.94 -2.33 7.15
N GLN A 34 -9.43 -2.75 8.30
CA GLN A 34 -9.60 -2.02 9.56
C GLN A 34 -8.27 -1.89 10.28
N GLY A 35 -8.03 -0.73 10.86
CA GLY A 35 -6.86 -0.42 11.69
C GLY A 35 -7.03 0.93 12.38
N THR A 36 -6.25 1.20 13.42
CA THR A 36 -6.11 2.57 13.96
C THR A 36 -5.00 3.36 13.27
N THR A 37 -4.16 2.66 12.49
CA THR A 37 -3.13 3.23 11.61
C THR A 37 -3.10 2.49 10.27
N ALA A 38 -2.39 3.03 9.27
CA ALA A 38 -2.22 2.33 7.99
C ALA A 38 -1.40 1.04 8.17
N TYR A 39 -0.44 1.01 9.10
CA TYR A 39 0.27 -0.21 9.46
C TYR A 39 -0.68 -1.32 9.93
N GLU A 40 -1.57 -1.01 10.87
CA GLU A 40 -2.53 -2.01 11.38
C GLU A 40 -3.51 -2.46 10.30
N ALA A 41 -3.93 -1.55 9.42
CA ALA A 41 -4.78 -1.88 8.28
C ALA A 41 -4.09 -2.85 7.31
N LEU A 42 -2.81 -2.65 7.02
CA LEU A 42 -1.99 -3.58 6.21
C LEU A 42 -1.80 -4.92 6.90
N LEU A 43 -1.59 -4.94 8.22
CA LEU A 43 -1.48 -6.18 8.98
C LEU A 43 -2.80 -6.97 8.97
N SER A 44 -3.93 -6.28 9.12
CA SER A 44 -5.27 -6.87 8.99
C SER A 44 -5.49 -7.45 7.59
N ALA A 45 -5.07 -6.73 6.54
CA ALA A 45 -5.08 -7.20 5.17
C ALA A 45 -4.16 -8.41 4.96
N PHE A 46 -3.00 -8.47 5.62
CA PHE A 46 -2.08 -9.59 5.52
C PHE A 46 -2.69 -10.88 6.09
N ILE A 47 -3.47 -10.77 7.16
CA ILE A 47 -4.16 -11.90 7.80
C ILE A 47 -5.33 -12.40 6.93
N SER A 48 -6.12 -11.49 6.36
CA SER A 48 -7.39 -11.82 5.68
C SER A 48 -7.29 -11.95 4.16
N HIS A 49 -6.29 -11.30 3.56
CA HIS A 49 -6.13 -11.10 2.13
C HIS A 49 -4.65 -11.24 1.71
N HIS A 50 -3.94 -12.20 2.30
CA HIS A 50 -2.50 -12.42 2.11
C HIS A 50 -2.02 -12.35 0.66
N SER A 51 -2.80 -12.86 -0.31
CA SER A 51 -2.46 -12.80 -1.73
C SER A 51 -2.19 -11.38 -2.24
N TYR A 52 -2.88 -10.37 -1.69
CA TYR A 52 -2.82 -8.98 -2.16
C TYR A 52 -1.69 -8.16 -1.55
N VAL A 53 -1.29 -8.45 -0.31
CA VAL A 53 -0.32 -7.62 0.42
C VAL A 53 0.90 -8.41 0.90
N GLY A 54 0.93 -9.73 0.73
CA GLY A 54 1.96 -10.60 1.27
C GLY A 54 3.39 -10.23 0.83
N ARG A 55 3.55 -9.62 -0.36
CA ARG A 55 4.85 -9.12 -0.84
C ARG A 55 5.36 -7.86 -0.12
N LEU A 56 4.54 -7.23 0.72
CA LEU A 56 4.95 -6.14 1.59
C LEU A 56 5.47 -6.64 2.93
N PHE A 57 5.47 -7.94 3.18
CA PHE A 57 5.91 -8.53 4.45
C PHE A 57 7.03 -9.53 4.19
N ASN A 58 8.03 -9.53 5.05
CA ASN A 58 9.14 -10.48 4.98
C ASN A 58 8.75 -11.85 5.59
N GLN A 59 9.71 -12.78 5.64
CA GLN A 59 9.47 -14.14 6.14
C GLN A 59 9.16 -14.20 7.65
N THR A 60 9.51 -13.18 8.42
CA THR A 60 9.19 -13.07 9.86
C THR A 60 7.82 -12.43 10.09
N GLY A 61 7.14 -11.96 9.03
CA GLY A 61 5.85 -11.29 9.10
C GLY A 61 5.96 -9.80 9.44
N GLU A 62 7.15 -9.23 9.35
CA GLU A 62 7.37 -7.79 9.52
C GLU A 62 7.16 -7.06 8.20
N LEU A 63 6.63 -5.84 8.27
CA LEU A 63 6.39 -5.02 7.09
C LEU A 63 7.72 -4.56 6.50
N GLU A 64 7.97 -4.94 5.25
CA GLU A 64 9.15 -4.62 4.44
C GLU A 64 8.66 -4.21 3.05
N ILE A 65 8.47 -2.92 2.85
CA ILE A 65 7.91 -2.38 1.61
C ILE A 65 9.04 -2.26 0.58
N PRO A 66 8.95 -2.93 -0.58
CA PRO A 66 9.98 -2.82 -1.62
C PRO A 66 10.05 -1.39 -2.17
N TRP A 67 11.25 -0.93 -2.55
CA TRP A 67 11.45 0.36 -3.22
C TRP A 67 10.62 0.55 -4.50
N THR A 68 10.20 -0.56 -5.10
CA THR A 68 9.36 -0.62 -6.31
C THR A 68 7.90 -0.27 -6.03
N VAL A 69 7.54 -0.04 -4.77
CA VAL A 69 6.18 0.19 -4.28
C VAL A 69 6.06 1.59 -3.68
N PHE A 70 4.99 2.28 -4.06
CA PHE A 70 4.54 3.52 -3.45
C PHE A 70 3.28 3.24 -2.65
N LEU A 71 3.26 3.67 -1.38
CA LEU A 71 2.06 3.66 -0.54
C LEU A 71 1.62 5.09 -0.26
N TRP A 72 0.31 5.33 -0.27
CA TRP A 72 -0.22 6.61 0.17
C TRP A 72 -1.64 6.48 0.72
N LEU A 73 -1.97 7.45 1.55
CA LEU A 73 -3.29 7.70 2.09
C LEU A 73 -3.87 8.94 1.41
N ASP A 74 -5.11 8.83 0.93
CA ASP A 74 -5.92 9.98 0.52
C ASP A 74 -7.11 10.14 1.46
N ARG A 75 -7.38 11.37 1.90
CA ARG A 75 -8.68 11.68 2.51
C ARG A 75 -9.76 11.69 1.43
N LYS A 76 -10.91 11.08 1.73
CA LYS A 76 -12.09 11.06 0.84
C LYS A 76 -12.68 12.45 0.57
N ASP A 77 -12.40 13.42 1.45
CA ASP A 77 -12.78 14.82 1.23
C ASP A 77 -11.81 15.58 0.31
N GLY A 78 -10.74 14.93 -0.16
CA GLY A 78 -9.76 15.48 -1.10
C GLY A 78 -8.80 16.51 -0.49
N GLN A 79 -8.76 16.65 0.83
CA GLN A 79 -7.98 17.70 1.49
C GLN A 79 -6.50 17.33 1.67
N GLU A 80 -6.16 16.04 1.68
CA GLU A 80 -4.85 15.58 2.08
C GLU A 80 -4.46 14.28 1.41
N THR A 81 -3.21 14.23 0.95
CA THR A 81 -2.52 13.06 0.44
C THR A 81 -1.18 12.96 1.15
N ILE A 82 -0.91 11.82 1.79
CA ILE A 82 0.37 11.55 2.45
C ILE A 82 0.86 10.19 1.98
N GLY A 83 2.09 10.08 1.53
CA GLY A 83 2.63 8.82 1.05
C GLY A 83 4.14 8.80 0.99
N GLY A 84 4.69 7.63 0.68
CA GLY A 84 6.12 7.41 0.55
C GLY A 84 6.45 6.09 -0.11
N ARG A 85 7.74 5.88 -0.38
CA ARG A 85 8.30 4.66 -0.98
C ARG A 85 9.11 3.88 0.04
N GLY A 86 9.17 2.57 -0.16
CA GLY A 86 10.20 1.75 0.47
C GLY A 86 11.61 2.16 0.03
N SER A 87 12.63 1.67 0.73
CA SER A 87 14.03 1.84 0.32
C SER A 87 14.59 0.58 -0.31
N ASP A 88 15.61 0.77 -1.13
CA ASP A 88 16.61 -0.23 -1.42
C ASP A 88 17.57 -0.36 -0.23
N ASP A 89 18.09 -1.56 0.04
CA ASP A 89 19.11 -1.83 1.08
C ASP A 89 20.43 -1.04 0.87
N ILE A 90 20.54 -0.29 -0.23
CA ILE A 90 21.74 0.39 -0.70
C ILE A 90 21.52 1.91 -0.69
N GLY A 91 21.19 2.46 0.48
CA GLY A 91 21.37 3.88 0.76
C GLY A 91 20.45 4.83 -0.03
N GLY A 92 19.18 4.85 0.34
CA GLY A 92 18.40 6.08 0.48
C GLY A 92 18.04 6.79 -0.83
N ARG A 93 17.03 6.27 -1.53
CA ARG A 93 16.25 7.05 -2.52
C ARG A 93 14.73 7.02 -2.32
N GLY A 94 14.25 6.31 -1.29
CA GLY A 94 12.84 6.36 -0.88
C GLY A 94 12.58 7.46 0.13
N ASP A 95 11.38 8.04 0.10
CA ASP A 95 10.89 8.94 1.14
C ASP A 95 10.49 8.14 2.40
N GLU A 96 11.41 7.32 2.93
CA GLU A 96 11.13 6.37 4.02
C GLU A 96 10.60 7.05 5.29
N LYS A 97 11.06 8.28 5.54
CA LYS A 97 10.59 9.07 6.66
C LYS A 97 9.11 9.41 6.49
N GLU A 98 8.69 9.79 5.29
CA GLU A 98 7.29 10.11 4.96
C GLU A 98 6.44 8.84 4.98
N LEU A 99 6.98 7.73 4.45
CA LEU A 99 6.36 6.41 4.54
C LEU A 99 6.12 6.00 6.00
N LYS A 100 7.13 6.13 6.86
CA LYS A 100 7.00 5.80 8.29
C LYS A 100 5.99 6.69 8.99
N GLN A 101 6.03 8.00 8.73
CA GLN A 101 5.05 8.94 9.28
C GLN A 101 3.62 8.61 8.84
N MET A 102 3.43 8.23 7.58
CA MET A 102 2.14 7.80 7.04
C MET A 102 1.65 6.51 7.71
N LEU A 103 2.52 5.51 7.86
CA LEU A 103 2.19 4.21 8.46
C LEU A 103 1.78 4.33 9.94
N ASP A 104 2.40 5.27 10.67
CA ASP A 104 2.17 5.52 12.09
C ASP A 104 1.06 6.57 12.34
N LEU A 105 0.51 7.19 11.30
CA LEU A 105 -0.53 8.23 11.43
C LEU A 105 -1.79 7.62 12.08
N PRO A 106 -2.30 8.20 13.18
CA PRO A 106 -3.59 7.82 13.72
C PRO A 106 -4.70 8.16 12.73
N LEU A 107 -5.53 7.18 12.40
CA LEU A 107 -6.58 7.33 11.40
C LEU A 107 -7.97 7.40 12.04
N GLU A 108 -8.79 8.29 11.47
CA GLU A 108 -10.23 8.33 11.66
C GLU A 108 -10.92 7.67 10.45
N ASP A 109 -12.25 7.57 10.45
CA ASP A 109 -12.97 7.13 9.25
C ASP A 109 -12.83 8.17 8.13
N GLY A 110 -12.81 7.71 6.87
CA GLY A 110 -12.77 8.60 5.70
C GLY A 110 -11.44 8.65 4.95
N TRP A 111 -10.57 7.67 5.17
CA TRP A 111 -9.31 7.50 4.44
C TRP A 111 -9.37 6.32 3.48
N ASP A 112 -8.71 6.48 2.33
CA ASP A 112 -8.36 5.39 1.42
C ASP A 112 -6.85 5.17 1.44
N LEU A 113 -6.43 3.92 1.52
CA LEU A 113 -5.02 3.51 1.46
C LEU A 113 -4.77 2.89 0.10
N TYR A 114 -3.69 3.24 -0.56
CA TYR A 114 -3.38 2.72 -1.89
C TYR A 114 -1.98 2.11 -1.96
N ILE A 115 -1.88 1.06 -2.78
CA ILE A 115 -0.63 0.39 -3.14
C ILE A 115 -0.44 0.52 -4.65
N ALA A 116 0.68 1.10 -5.07
CA ALA A 116 1.04 1.20 -6.49
C ALA A 116 2.47 0.75 -6.77
N TRP A 117 2.70 0.27 -8.00
CA TRP A 117 4.02 -0.10 -8.49
C TRP A 117 4.65 1.06 -9.28
N VAL A 118 5.81 1.54 -8.82
CA VAL A 118 6.41 2.80 -9.31
C VAL A 118 7.41 2.62 -10.44
N ILE A 119 7.91 1.41 -10.71
CA ILE A 119 8.89 1.19 -11.77
C ILE A 119 8.20 1.06 -13.13
N ASN A 120 8.61 1.88 -14.09
CA ASN A 120 8.42 1.57 -15.50
C ASN A 120 9.24 0.32 -15.84
N MET A 121 8.57 -0.76 -16.21
CA MET A 121 9.24 -1.83 -16.94
C MET A 121 9.74 -1.22 -18.24
N GLY A 122 11.06 -1.00 -18.30
CA GLY A 122 11.75 -0.62 -19.54
C GLY A 122 11.68 -1.73 -20.57
#